data_AF-A0A6N8E9V8-F1
#
_entry.id   AF-A0A6N8E9V8-F1
#
_cell.length_a   1.000
_cell.length_b   1.000
_cell.length_c   1.000
_cell.angle_alpha   90.00
_cell.angle_beta   90.00
_cell.angle_gamma   90.00
#
_symmetry.space_group_name_H-M   'P 1'
#
loop_
_entity.id
_entity.type
_entity.pdbx_description
1 polymer ?
#
loop_
_entity_poly.entity_id
_entity_poly.type
_entity_poly.pdbx_seq_one_letter_code
_entity_poly.pdbx_strand_id
1 'polypeptide(L)' 'MWQDPIVAETRALRDEYARQFNYDINDIFKDLMVKQAAHPERVVAFPPRKLTVSAVVTQKSASADAPTSRD' A
#
# COMPACT_ATOMS: atom_id res chain seq x y z
N MET A 1 6.86 3.84 26.80
CA MET A 1 6.22 3.52 25.51
C MET A 1 5.38 2.27 25.72
N TRP A 2 4.10 2.29 25.35
CA TRP A 2 3.23 1.12 25.43
C TRP A 2 3.60 0.14 24.31
N GLN A 3 3.73 -1.14 24.64
CA GLN A 3 3.94 -2.21 23.67
C GLN A 3 2.64 -3.00 23.52
N ASP A 4 2.04 -2.99 22.32
CA ASP A 4 0.82 -3.73 22.05
C ASP A 4 1.13 -5.25 21.99
N PRO A 5 0.47 -6.08 22.83
CA PRO A 5 0.72 -7.52 22.85
C PRO A 5 0.41 -8.21 21.51
N ILE A 6 -0.60 -7.77 20.76
CA ILE A 6 -0.99 -8.36 19.47
C ILE A 6 0.10 -8.10 18.43
N VAL A 7 0.67 -6.90 18.45
CA VAL A 7 1.76 -6.51 17.55
C VAL A 7 3.02 -7.33 17.88
N ALA A 8 3.31 -7.55 19.17
CA ALA A 8 4.46 -8.35 19.59
C ALA A 8 4.35 -9.80 19.11
N GLU A 9 3.18 -10.43 19.28
CA GLU A 9 2.90 -11.78 18.79
C GLU A 9 3.01 -11.86 17.26
N THR A 10 2.38 -10.92 16.54
CA THR A 10 2.44 -10.88 15.07
C THR A 10 3.88 -10.79 14.56
N ARG A 11 4.74 -10.01 15.24
CA ARG A 11 6.16 -9.89 14.90
C ARG A 11 6.92 -11.19 15.19
N ALA A 12 6.66 -11.84 16.31
CA ALA A 12 7.28 -13.11 16.66
C ALA A 12 6.95 -14.21 15.62
N LEU A 13 5.69 -14.32 15.22
CA LEU A 13 5.25 -15.26 14.18
C LEU A 13 5.92 -14.98 12.82
N ARG A 14 6.04 -13.70 12.44
CA ARG A 14 6.73 -13.32 11.19
C ARG A 14 8.22 -13.62 11.23
N ASP A 15 8.88 -13.41 12.38
CA ASP A 15 10.30 -13.72 12.56
C ASP A 15 10.56 -15.22 12.48
N GLU A 16 9.77 -16.03 13.18
CA GLU A 16 9.86 -17.49 13.13
C GLU A 16 9.69 -18.00 11.69
N TYR A 17 8.72 -17.45 10.97
CA TYR A 17 8.50 -17.80 9.58
C TYR A 17 9.69 -17.39 8.69
N ALA A 18 10.19 -16.17 8.81
CA ALA A 18 11.32 -15.70 8.02
C ALA A 18 12.60 -16.52 8.28
N ARG A 19 12.80 -17.00 9.50
CA ARG A 19 13.93 -17.87 9.88
C ARG A 19 13.97 -19.18 9.09
N GLN A 20 12.80 -19.73 8.72
CA GLN A 20 12.72 -20.94 7.89
C GLN A 20 13.31 -20.72 6.49
N PHE A 21 13.36 -19.47 6.02
CA PHE A 21 13.90 -19.07 4.72
C PHE A 21 15.22 -18.31 4.84
N ASN A 22 15.89 -18.38 5.99
CA ASN A 22 17.12 -17.63 6.26
C ASN A 22 16.98 -16.12 5.98
N TYR A 23 15.78 -15.58 6.19
CA TYR A 23 15.41 -14.19 5.90
C TYR A 23 15.57 -13.77 4.42
N ASP A 24 15.62 -14.72 3.48
CA ASP A 24 15.58 -14.41 2.05
C ASP A 24 14.15 -14.06 1.61
N ILE A 25 13.95 -12.80 1.27
CA ILE A 25 12.66 -12.27 0.81
C ILE A 25 12.15 -12.96 -0.45
N ASN A 26 13.04 -13.40 -1.34
CA ASN A 26 12.65 -14.05 -2.58
C ASN A 26 12.07 -15.43 -2.31
N ASP A 27 12.66 -16.18 -1.38
CA ASP A 27 12.19 -17.52 -1.05
C ASP A 27 10.89 -17.49 -0.25
N ILE A 28 10.75 -16.52 0.67
CA ILE A 28 9.46 -16.23 1.33
C ILE A 28 8.39 -15.92 0.28
N PHE A 29 8.70 -15.07 -0.69
CA PHE A 29 7.76 -14.69 -1.74
C PHE A 29 7.35 -15.88 -2.61
N LYS A 30 8.30 -16.71 -3.03
CA LYS A 30 8.02 -17.93 -3.81
C LYS A 30 7.08 -18.86 -3.05
N ASP A 31 7.32 -19.10 -1.77
CA ASP A 31 6.46 -19.97 -0.96
C ASP A 31 5.03 -19.40 -0.82
N LEU A 32 4.90 -18.08 -0.60
CA LEU A 32 3.59 -17.43 -0.56
C LEU A 32 2.83 -17.55 -1.89
N MET A 33 3.53 -17.43 -3.03
CA MET A 33 2.93 -17.64 -4.35
C MET A 33 2.45 -19.08 -4.54
N VAL A 34 3.21 -20.08 -4.08
CA VAL A 34 2.80 -21.49 -4.11
C VAL A 34 1.56 -21.72 -3.26
N LYS A 35 1.53 -21.19 -2.03
CA LYS A 35 0.36 -21.28 -1.13
C LYS A 35 -0.87 -20.60 -1.72
N GLN A 36 -0.70 -19.45 -2.37
CA GLN A 36 -1.80 -18.76 -3.03
C GLN A 36 -2.34 -19.56 -4.23
N ALA A 37 -1.45 -20.12 -5.05
CA ALA A 37 -1.83 -20.92 -6.21
C ALA A 37 -2.55 -22.23 -5.84
N ALA A 38 -2.29 -22.78 -4.65
CA ALA A 38 -2.98 -23.96 -4.14
C ALA A 38 -4.46 -23.70 -3.76
N HIS A 39 -4.85 -22.43 -3.58
CA HIS A 39 -6.20 -22.03 -3.15
C HIS A 39 -6.82 -21.00 -4.11
N PRO A 40 -7.00 -21.33 -5.40
CA PRO A 40 -7.54 -20.41 -6.40
C PRO A 40 -8.96 -19.94 -6.07
N GLU A 41 -9.75 -20.74 -5.33
CA GLU A 41 -11.10 -20.41 -4.89
C GLU A 41 -11.16 -19.23 -3.92
N ARG A 42 -10.03 -18.89 -3.27
CA ARG A 42 -9.93 -17.78 -2.31
C ARG A 42 -9.40 -16.50 -2.95
N VAL A 43 -8.92 -16.58 -4.20
CA VAL A 43 -8.35 -15.44 -4.91
C VAL A 43 -9.47 -14.65 -5.58
N VAL A 44 -9.73 -13.44 -5.07
CA VAL A 44 -10.74 -12.53 -5.64
C VAL A 44 -10.05 -11.47 -6.50
N ALA A 45 -10.39 -11.43 -7.80
CA ALA A 45 -9.95 -10.38 -8.70
C ALA A 45 -11.00 -9.28 -8.78
N PHE A 46 -10.65 -8.06 -8.35
CA PHE A 46 -11.52 -6.90 -8.50
C PHE A 46 -11.27 -6.21 -9.86
N PRO A 47 -12.32 -5.68 -10.50
CA PRO A 47 -12.14 -4.89 -11.71
C PRO A 47 -11.31 -3.62 -11.42
N PRO A 48 -10.55 -3.09 -12.40
CA PRO A 48 -9.83 -1.84 -12.24
C PRO A 48 -10.74 -0.69 -11.80
N ARG A 49 -10.23 0.19 -10.94
CA ARG A 49 -10.96 1.40 -10.51
C ARG A 49 -11.23 2.28 -11.73
N LYS A 50 -12.49 2.62 -11.98
CA LYS A 50 -12.88 3.58 -13.01
C LYS A 50 -12.36 4.96 -12.60
N LEU A 51 -11.60 5.62 -13.48
CA LEU A 51 -11.14 6.98 -13.25
C LEU A 51 -12.33 7.93 -13.34
N THR A 52 -12.77 8.47 -12.20
CA THR A 52 -13.73 9.58 -12.19
C THR A 52 -12.93 10.86 -12.42
N VAL A 53 -12.99 11.41 -13.63
CA VAL A 53 -12.44 12.74 -13.94
C VAL A 53 -13.35 13.79 -13.29
N SER A 54 -13.25 13.95 -11.97
CA SER A 54 -13.92 15.03 -11.24
C SER A 54 -12.89 16.07 -10.79
N ALA A 55 -12.87 17.18 -11.54
CA ALA A 55 -12.59 18.54 -11.09
C ALA A 55 -11.19 18.89 -10.53
N VAL A 56 -10.09 18.39 -11.11
CA VAL A 56 -8.78 19.08 -11.00
C VAL A 56 -8.66 20.15 -12.11
N VAL A 57 -9.60 21.09 -12.17
CA VAL A 57 -9.51 22.25 -13.09
C VAL A 57 -9.71 23.60 -12.37
N THR A 58 -10.24 23.65 -11.15
CA THR A 58 -10.61 24.96 -10.54
C THR A 58 -9.53 25.61 -9.66
N GLN A 59 -8.34 25.02 -9.51
CA GLN A 59 -7.26 25.66 -8.73
C GLN A 59 -6.03 26.02 -9.60
N LYS A 60 -6.25 26.69 -10.74
CA LYS A 60 -5.16 27.38 -11.45
C LYS A 60 -5.61 28.61 -12.24
N SER A 61 -6.49 29.45 -11.66
CA SER A 61 -6.85 30.74 -12.29
C SER A 61 -7.13 31.87 -11.29
N ALA A 62 -6.69 31.78 -10.04
CA ALA A 62 -6.90 32.83 -9.04
C ALA A 62 -5.58 33.33 -8.43
N SER A 63 -4.57 33.66 -9.25
CA SER A 63 -3.36 34.34 -8.78
C SER A 63 -2.61 35.11 -9.87
N ALA A 64 -3.34 35.76 -10.78
CA ALA A 64 -2.73 36.69 -11.73
C ALA A 64 -3.75 37.79 -12.04
N ASP A 65 -3.92 38.75 -11.13
CA ASP A 65 -4.31 40.12 -11.45
C ASP A 65 -4.23 41.00 -10.20
N ALA A 66 -3.07 41.65 -10.03
CA ALA A 66 -2.93 42.83 -9.19
C ALA A 66 -1.89 43.75 -9.83
N PRO A 67 -2.28 44.83 -10.54
CA PRO A 67 -1.33 45.87 -10.89
C PRO A 67 -1.17 46.82 -9.70
N THR A 68 0.09 46.97 -9.30
CA THR A 68 0.61 47.88 -8.30
C THR A 68 0.21 49.33 -8.58
N SER A 69 -0.35 49.98 -7.56
CA SER A 69 -0.58 51.43 -7.49
C SER A 69 0.73 52.20 -7.70
N ARG A 70 0.73 53.13 -8.67
CA ARG A 70 1.76 54.14 -8.86
C ARG A 70 1.11 55.37 -9.49
N ASP A 71 0.79 56.37 -8.67
CA ASP A 71 1.05 57.81 -8.84
C ASP A 71 0.32 58.61 -7.74
#